data_AF-T1KIF3-F1
#
_entry.id   AF-T1KIF3-F1
#
_cell.length_a   1.000
_cell.length_b   1.000
_cell.length_c   1.000
_cell.angle_alpha   90.00
_cell.angle_beta   90.00
_cell.angle_gamma   90.00
#
_symmetry.space_group_name_H-M   'P 1'
#
loop_
_entity.id
_entity.type
_entity.pdbx_description
1 polymer ?
#
loop_
_entity_poly.entity_id
_entity_poly.type
_entity_poly.pdbx_seq_one_letter_code
_entity_poly.pdbx_strand_id
1 'polypeptide(L)'
;MDGSVRRKILFSSICAICRENGFAYAEKPAVESLLEMLQALIFEIGRTSRQYCEHGGRTEPNVADIDIALVCLGIRSDSIPDYARRSERIALPPPGKAPSQPTPKILQAGEKKPLPPYIPDYFPSFPDAHAYIRTPTYKQPVTEYEAIREKSATQKRDVERALTRFMAKTGENSLSHSLFPDEQLTNLYPLIELKLRSNVYLEALLPKDQIFEDEDEDDSTVEEKESPRKSLKTSTSDEAQGGDTGEKSNAAGENNTTESEVLDNPYLREPKLYNASLS
;
A
#
# COMPACT_ATOMS: atom_id res chain seq x y z
N MET A 1 -12.44 -7.53 11.50
CA MET A 1 -13.74 -8.08 11.96
C MET A 1 -14.06 -9.49 11.42
N ASP A 2 -13.32 -10.02 10.44
CA ASP A 2 -13.69 -11.24 9.70
C ASP A 2 -13.27 -12.59 10.37
N GLY A 3 -12.34 -12.57 11.34
CA GLY A 3 -11.91 -13.79 12.03
C GLY A 3 -13.00 -14.45 12.92
N SER A 4 -13.96 -13.67 13.41
CA SER A 4 -15.00 -14.15 14.34
C SER A 4 -15.98 -15.13 13.69
N VAL A 5 -16.30 -14.96 12.40
CA VAL A 5 -17.30 -15.78 11.70
C VAL A 5 -16.76 -17.18 11.43
N ARG A 6 -15.52 -17.30 10.92
CA ARG A 6 -14.85 -18.59 10.69
C ARG A 6 -14.70 -19.38 11.99
N ARG A 7 -14.35 -18.71 13.08
CA ARG A 7 -14.27 -19.32 14.42
C ARG A 7 -15.61 -19.91 14.86
N LYS A 8 -16.73 -19.20 14.65
CA LYS A 8 -18.08 -19.71 14.97
C LYS A 8 -18.45 -20.96 14.17
N ILE A 9 -18.02 -21.07 12.93
CA ILE A 9 -18.26 -22.26 12.09
C ILE A 9 -17.48 -23.46 12.62
N LEU A 10 -16.21 -23.29 12.97
CA LEU A 10 -15.40 -24.34 13.59
C LEU A 10 -15.98 -24.76 14.95
N PHE A 11 -16.44 -23.81 15.75
CA PHE A 11 -17.15 -24.09 17.00
C PHE A 11 -18.39 -24.95 16.77
N SER A 12 -19.23 -24.58 15.81
CA SER A 12 -20.40 -25.39 15.42
C SER A 12 -20.01 -26.79 14.94
N SER A 13 -18.85 -26.94 14.30
CA SER A 13 -18.35 -28.24 13.82
C SER A 13 -17.94 -29.15 14.97
N ILE A 14 -17.25 -28.61 15.97
CA ILE A 14 -16.87 -29.36 17.17
C ILE A 14 -18.12 -29.76 17.95
N CYS A 15 -19.08 -28.84 18.14
CA CYS A 15 -20.34 -29.16 18.80
C CYS A 15 -21.14 -30.25 18.06
N ALA A 16 -21.13 -30.24 16.71
CA ALA A 16 -21.73 -31.30 15.92
C ALA A 16 -21.06 -32.64 16.23
N ILE A 17 -19.73 -32.74 16.17
CA ILE A 17 -18.99 -33.96 16.50
C ILE A 17 -19.27 -34.42 17.93
N CYS A 18 -19.32 -33.52 18.92
CA CYS A 18 -19.67 -33.87 20.29
C CYS A 18 -21.08 -34.47 20.40
N ARG A 19 -22.08 -33.93 19.68
CA ARG A 19 -23.43 -34.51 19.65
C ARG A 19 -23.46 -35.89 18.99
N GLU A 20 -22.70 -36.09 17.91
CA GLU A 20 -22.57 -37.40 17.25
C GLU A 20 -21.92 -38.45 18.17
N ASN A 21 -21.13 -38.04 19.15
CA ASN A 21 -20.56 -38.94 20.16
C ASN A 21 -21.47 -39.10 21.40
N GLY A 22 -22.69 -38.56 21.38
CA GLY A 22 -23.67 -38.71 22.47
C GLY A 22 -23.51 -37.74 23.65
N PHE A 23 -22.66 -36.70 23.54
CA PHE A 23 -22.53 -35.70 24.60
C PHE A 23 -23.74 -34.75 24.61
N ALA A 24 -24.47 -34.70 25.73
CA ALA A 24 -25.60 -33.79 25.92
C ALA A 24 -25.17 -32.37 26.36
N TYR A 25 -24.08 -32.28 27.13
CA TYR A 25 -23.55 -31.02 27.68
C TYR A 25 -22.03 -31.00 27.56
N ALA A 26 -21.47 -29.82 27.34
CA ALA A 26 -20.03 -29.58 27.32
C ALA A 26 -19.71 -28.22 27.95
N GLU A 27 -18.58 -28.13 28.63
CA GLU A 27 -18.11 -26.86 29.19
C GLU A 27 -17.59 -25.94 28.07
N LYS A 28 -18.03 -24.68 28.06
CA LYS A 28 -17.62 -23.70 27.04
C LYS A 28 -16.10 -23.55 26.89
N PRO A 29 -15.29 -23.35 27.95
CA PRO A 29 -13.84 -23.23 27.83
C PRO A 29 -13.17 -24.51 27.29
N ALA A 30 -13.72 -25.69 27.57
CA ALA A 30 -13.21 -26.95 27.02
C ALA A 30 -13.41 -27.02 25.50
N VAL A 31 -14.59 -26.63 25.01
CA VAL A 31 -14.88 -26.57 23.56
C VAL A 31 -14.03 -25.49 22.88
N GLU A 32 -13.81 -24.35 23.53
CA GLU A 32 -12.93 -23.30 23.01
C GLU A 32 -11.47 -23.76 22.94
N SER A 33 -11.00 -24.55 23.92
CA SER A 33 -9.65 -25.13 23.90
C SER A 33 -9.49 -26.16 22.77
N LEU A 34 -10.49 -27.03 22.58
CA LEU A 34 -10.53 -27.95 21.45
C LEU A 34 -10.54 -27.22 20.10
N LEU A 35 -11.18 -26.05 20.05
CA LEU A 35 -11.17 -25.21 18.86
C LEU A 35 -9.77 -24.69 18.53
N GLU A 36 -9.03 -24.19 19.52
CA GLU A 36 -7.63 -23.77 19.32
C GLU A 36 -6.77 -24.95 18.85
N MET A 37 -6.94 -26.13 19.47
CA MET A 37 -6.22 -27.34 19.08
C MET A 37 -6.55 -27.77 17.64
N LEU A 38 -7.81 -27.71 17.24
CA LEU A 38 -8.23 -28.04 15.88
C LEU A 38 -7.63 -27.06 14.85
N GLN A 39 -7.60 -25.77 15.18
CA GLN A 39 -6.97 -24.75 14.33
C GLN A 39 -5.47 -24.98 14.20
N ALA A 40 -4.79 -25.28 15.31
CA ALA A 40 -3.38 -25.63 15.31
C ALA A 40 -3.10 -26.87 14.44
N LEU A 41 -3.94 -27.91 14.55
CA LEU A 41 -3.80 -29.12 13.74
C LEU A 41 -3.95 -28.85 12.24
N ILE A 42 -4.97 -28.08 11.83
CA ILE A 42 -5.16 -27.71 10.41
C ILE A 42 -3.94 -26.94 9.89
N PHE A 43 -3.42 -26.01 10.69
CA PHE A 43 -2.24 -25.24 10.34
C PHE A 43 -0.99 -26.12 10.23
N GLU A 44 -0.83 -27.08 11.15
CA GLU A 44 0.31 -27.99 11.18
C GLU A 44 0.30 -28.95 9.98
N ILE A 45 -0.86 -29.49 9.60
CA ILE A 45 -1.05 -30.28 8.37
C ILE A 45 -0.66 -29.43 7.14
N GLY A 46 -1.12 -28.18 7.06
CA GLY A 46 -0.78 -27.29 5.96
C GLY A 46 0.71 -26.97 5.89
N ARG A 47 1.34 -26.70 7.04
CA ARG A 47 2.77 -26.40 7.14
C ARG A 47 3.63 -27.60 6.70
N THR A 48 3.34 -28.78 7.22
CA THR A 48 4.08 -30.01 6.89
C THR A 48 3.88 -30.40 5.42
N SER A 49 2.64 -30.33 4.90
CA SER A 49 2.36 -30.57 3.48
C SER A 49 3.13 -29.60 2.57
N ARG A 50 3.23 -28.32 2.95
CA ARG A 50 4.02 -27.32 2.22
C ARG A 50 5.50 -27.64 2.24
N GLN A 51 6.06 -28.05 3.38
CA GLN A 51 7.48 -28.44 3.47
C GLN A 51 7.80 -29.62 2.54
N TYR A 52 6.94 -30.63 2.48
CA TYR A 52 7.10 -31.76 1.54
C TYR A 52 6.96 -31.34 0.07
N CYS A 53 6.03 -30.44 -0.23
CA CYS A 53 5.87 -29.85 -1.56
C CYS A 53 7.14 -29.09 -2.01
N GLU A 54 7.70 -28.25 -1.12
CA GLU A 54 8.91 -27.47 -1.36
C GLU A 54 10.15 -28.36 -1.53
N HIS A 55 10.24 -29.48 -0.80
CA HIS A 55 11.28 -30.49 -1.04
C HIS A 55 11.22 -31.10 -2.45
N GLY A 56 10.03 -31.16 -3.05
CA GLY A 56 9.82 -31.58 -4.43
C GLY A 56 10.04 -30.48 -5.47
N GLY A 57 10.44 -29.26 -5.06
CA GLY A 57 10.58 -28.10 -5.95
C GLY A 57 9.25 -27.57 -6.51
N ARG A 58 8.12 -27.99 -5.94
CA ARG A 58 6.78 -27.56 -6.32
C ARG A 58 6.28 -26.48 -5.38
N THR A 59 5.34 -25.66 -5.86
CA THR A 59 4.64 -24.66 -5.05
C THR A 59 3.27 -25.14 -4.60
N GLU A 60 2.64 -26.05 -5.35
CA GLU A 60 1.31 -26.59 -5.05
C GLU A 60 1.38 -28.00 -4.45
N PRO A 61 0.87 -28.21 -3.22
CA PRO A 61 0.87 -29.51 -2.57
C PRO A 61 -0.12 -30.46 -3.26
N ASN A 62 0.34 -31.69 -3.50
CA ASN A 62 -0.45 -32.79 -4.06
C ASN A 62 -0.99 -33.68 -2.94
N VAL A 63 -1.94 -34.57 -3.26
CA VAL A 63 -2.55 -35.53 -2.34
C VAL A 63 -1.48 -36.39 -1.64
N ALA A 64 -0.42 -36.79 -2.34
CA ALA A 64 0.68 -37.54 -1.75
C ALA A 64 1.45 -36.76 -0.66
N ASP A 65 1.61 -35.44 -0.83
CA ASP A 65 2.28 -34.59 0.16
C ASP A 65 1.43 -34.48 1.44
N ILE A 66 0.10 -34.43 1.28
CA ILE A 66 -0.86 -34.43 2.38
C ILE A 66 -0.90 -35.80 3.08
N ASP A 67 -0.86 -36.90 2.34
CA ASP A 67 -0.84 -38.26 2.92
C ASP A 67 0.43 -38.47 3.77
N ILE A 68 1.60 -38.08 3.26
CA ILE A 68 2.86 -38.11 4.03
C ILE A 68 2.76 -37.20 5.26
N ALA A 69 2.19 -35.99 5.13
CA ALA A 69 1.98 -35.09 6.26
C ALA A 69 1.09 -35.70 7.34
N LEU A 70 -0.02 -36.35 6.98
CA LEU A 70 -0.90 -37.04 7.91
C LEU A 70 -0.20 -38.20 8.63
N VAL A 71 0.56 -39.01 7.90
CA VAL A 71 1.36 -40.12 8.48
C VAL A 71 2.41 -39.57 9.46
N CYS A 72 3.08 -38.47 9.13
CA CYS A 72 4.06 -37.83 10.02
C CYS A 72 3.44 -37.28 11.31
N LEU A 73 2.21 -36.78 11.23
CA LEU A 73 1.43 -36.31 12.39
C LEU A 73 0.77 -37.46 13.16
N GLY A 74 0.98 -38.71 12.74
CA GLY A 74 0.41 -39.90 13.39
C GLY A 74 -1.09 -40.12 13.12
N ILE A 75 -1.64 -39.49 12.07
CA ILE A 75 -3.02 -39.66 11.64
C ILE A 75 -3.08 -40.79 10.60
N ARG A 76 -3.87 -41.83 10.88
CA ARG A 76 -4.04 -42.97 9.97
C ARG A 76 -4.97 -42.61 8.80
N SER A 77 -4.41 -42.40 7.62
CA SER A 77 -5.19 -42.09 6.40
C SER A 77 -6.14 -43.23 5.99
N ASP A 78 -5.78 -44.48 6.27
CA ASP A 78 -6.61 -45.67 6.02
C ASP A 78 -7.98 -45.65 6.71
N SER A 79 -8.09 -44.94 7.84
CA SER A 79 -9.33 -44.90 8.64
C SER A 79 -10.33 -43.83 8.18
N ILE A 80 -9.92 -42.93 7.28
CA ILE A 80 -10.75 -41.82 6.79
C ILE A 80 -12.00 -42.32 6.04
N PRO A 81 -11.93 -43.32 5.14
CA PRO A 81 -13.11 -43.83 4.44
C PRO A 81 -14.16 -44.45 5.36
N ASP A 82 -13.72 -45.15 6.41
CA ASP A 82 -14.61 -45.71 7.42
C ASP A 82 -15.28 -44.61 8.24
N TYR A 83 -14.50 -43.60 8.65
CA TYR A 83 -15.04 -42.43 9.33
C TYR A 83 -16.04 -41.66 8.46
N ALA A 84 -15.82 -41.58 7.14
CA ALA A 84 -16.74 -40.92 6.20
C ALA A 84 -18.10 -41.63 6.07
N ARG A 85 -18.16 -42.95 6.30
CA ARG A 85 -19.38 -43.78 6.17
C ARG A 85 -20.27 -43.82 7.42
N ARG A 86 -19.90 -43.11 8.49
CA ARG A 86 -20.65 -43.09 9.76
C ARG A 86 -22.11 -42.63 9.60
N SER A 87 -23.02 -43.28 10.32
CA SER A 87 -24.48 -43.10 10.19
C SER A 87 -25.04 -41.84 10.85
N GLU A 88 -24.47 -41.40 11.98
CA GLU A 88 -24.99 -40.26 12.75
C GLU A 88 -24.44 -38.91 12.26
N ARG A 89 -24.11 -38.76 10.97
CA ARG A 89 -23.47 -37.54 10.47
C ARG A 89 -24.40 -36.33 10.57
N ILE A 90 -24.01 -35.33 11.36
CA ILE A 90 -24.65 -34.01 11.38
C ILE A 90 -24.03 -33.17 10.26
N ALA A 91 -24.79 -32.91 9.20
CA ALA A 91 -24.36 -32.06 8.10
C ALA A 91 -24.51 -30.57 8.47
N LEU A 92 -23.38 -29.85 8.46
CA LEU A 92 -23.39 -28.40 8.65
C LEU A 92 -23.75 -27.71 7.33
N PRO A 93 -24.52 -26.61 7.36
CA PRO A 93 -24.77 -25.82 6.16
C PRO A 93 -23.46 -25.20 5.66
N PRO A 94 -23.28 -25.08 4.33
CA PRO A 94 -22.10 -24.43 3.77
C PRO A 94 -22.04 -22.96 4.23
N PRO A 95 -20.83 -22.41 4.45
CA PRO A 95 -20.68 -21.02 4.87
C PRO A 95 -21.28 -20.08 3.81
N GLY A 96 -22.14 -19.16 4.24
CA GLY A 96 -22.69 -18.13 3.37
C GLY A 96 -21.57 -17.26 2.80
N LYS A 97 -21.56 -17.04 1.48
CA LYS A 97 -20.64 -16.10 0.84
C LYS A 97 -20.99 -14.70 1.36
N ALA A 98 -19.99 -13.97 1.84
CA ALA A 98 -20.18 -12.57 2.20
C ALA A 98 -20.68 -11.81 0.95
N PRO A 99 -21.70 -10.95 1.07
CA PRO A 99 -22.11 -10.12 -0.05
C PRO A 99 -20.94 -9.23 -0.44
N SER A 100 -20.47 -9.37 -1.68
CA SER A 100 -19.51 -8.42 -2.26
C SER A 100 -20.16 -7.05 -2.21
N GLN A 101 -19.55 -6.11 -1.48
CA GLN A 101 -20.00 -4.74 -1.52
C GLN A 101 -19.91 -4.27 -2.97
N PRO A 102 -21.02 -3.82 -3.59
CA PRO A 102 -20.93 -3.24 -4.92
C PRO A 102 -20.03 -2.01 -4.81
N THR A 103 -18.95 -2.00 -5.59
CA THR A 103 -18.11 -0.80 -5.71
C THR A 103 -19.02 0.36 -6.10
N PRO A 104 -19.04 1.47 -5.33
CA PRO A 104 -19.91 2.59 -5.66
C PRO A 104 -19.61 3.04 -7.09
N LYS A 105 -20.65 3.07 -7.94
CA LYS A 105 -20.51 3.63 -9.28
C LYS A 105 -20.21 5.11 -9.11
N ILE A 106 -18.95 5.47 -9.31
CA ILE A 106 -18.57 6.87 -9.50
C ILE A 106 -19.33 7.39 -10.73
N LEU A 107 -19.70 8.67 -10.71
CA LEU A 107 -20.24 9.33 -11.89
C LEU A 107 -19.22 9.16 -13.02
N GLN A 108 -19.63 8.48 -14.08
CA GLN A 108 -18.83 8.32 -15.28
C GLN A 108 -19.16 9.49 -16.20
N ALA A 109 -18.20 10.40 -16.38
CA ALA A 109 -18.32 11.62 -17.14
C ALA A 109 -17.46 11.53 -18.42
N GLY A 110 -18.09 11.10 -19.50
CA GLY A 110 -17.47 10.99 -20.83
C GLY A 110 -17.14 9.56 -21.22
N GLU A 111 -16.56 9.41 -22.41
CA GLU A 111 -16.12 8.12 -22.93
C GLU A 111 -14.72 7.79 -22.37
N LYS A 112 -14.60 6.64 -21.71
CA LYS A 112 -13.30 6.13 -21.26
C LYS A 112 -12.46 5.77 -22.49
N LYS A 113 -11.26 6.32 -22.57
CA LYS A 113 -10.31 5.93 -23.62
C LYS A 113 -9.97 4.44 -23.45
N PRO A 114 -10.08 3.62 -24.51
CA PRO A 114 -9.62 2.24 -24.43
C PRO A 114 -8.10 2.21 -24.21
N LEU A 115 -7.61 1.13 -23.59
CA LEU A 115 -6.17 0.93 -23.47
C LEU A 115 -5.58 0.74 -24.89
N PRO A 116 -4.43 1.36 -25.18
CA PRO A 116 -3.70 1.12 -26.41
C PRO A 116 -3.34 -0.35 -26.61
N PRO A 117 -3.12 -0.82 -27.86
CA PRO A 117 -2.86 -2.23 -28.16
C PRO A 117 -1.60 -2.82 -27.50
N TYR A 118 -0.67 -1.96 -27.07
CA TYR A 118 0.58 -2.35 -26.40
C TYR A 118 0.43 -2.47 -24.88
N ILE A 119 -0.73 -2.10 -24.30
CA ILE A 119 -1.01 -2.26 -22.87
C ILE A 119 -1.97 -3.45 -22.71
N PRO A 120 -1.58 -4.49 -21.94
CA PRO A 120 -2.45 -5.64 -21.70
C PRO A 120 -3.77 -5.28 -21.01
N ASP A 121 -4.83 -6.01 -21.35
CA ASP A 121 -6.18 -5.81 -20.82
C ASP A 121 -6.32 -6.04 -19.30
N TYR A 122 -5.33 -6.68 -18.65
CA TYR A 122 -5.33 -6.89 -17.20
C TYR A 122 -4.94 -5.64 -16.40
N PHE A 123 -4.40 -4.60 -17.07
CA PHE A 123 -4.10 -3.33 -16.42
C PHE A 123 -5.38 -2.53 -16.12
N PRO A 124 -5.36 -1.66 -15.10
CA PRO A 124 -6.50 -0.81 -14.81
C PRO A 124 -6.83 0.09 -16.00
N SER A 125 -8.13 0.31 -16.23
CA SER A 125 -8.59 1.28 -17.24
C SER A 125 -8.09 2.68 -16.90
N PHE A 126 -7.82 3.50 -17.92
CA PHE A 126 -7.50 4.91 -17.70
C PHE A 126 -8.57 5.61 -16.84
N PRO A 127 -8.15 6.58 -16.00
CA PRO A 127 -9.03 7.54 -15.39
C PRO A 127 -10.03 8.16 -16.38
N ASP A 128 -11.14 8.63 -15.85
CA ASP A 128 -12.19 9.27 -16.64
C ASP A 128 -11.67 10.50 -17.40
N ALA A 129 -12.29 10.86 -18.53
CA ALA A 129 -11.80 11.95 -19.37
C ALA A 129 -11.67 13.27 -18.59
N HIS A 130 -12.59 13.53 -17.65
CA HIS A 130 -12.57 14.71 -16.79
C HIS A 130 -11.41 14.73 -15.78
N ALA A 131 -10.77 13.60 -15.48
CA ALA A 131 -9.54 13.58 -14.69
C ALA A 131 -8.37 14.29 -15.40
N TYR A 132 -8.40 14.33 -16.73
CA TYR A 132 -7.40 15.00 -17.57
C TYR A 132 -7.80 16.42 -17.98
N ILE A 133 -9.06 16.81 -17.78
CA ILE A 133 -9.55 18.15 -18.11
C ILE A 133 -9.27 19.07 -16.93
N ARG A 134 -8.34 20.01 -17.11
CA ARG A 134 -8.22 21.14 -16.18
C ARG A 134 -9.47 22.00 -16.31
N THR A 135 -10.39 21.89 -15.36
CA THR A 135 -11.52 22.81 -15.26
C THR A 135 -10.97 24.21 -14.95
N PRO A 136 -11.15 25.21 -15.83
CA PRO A 136 -10.68 26.56 -15.55
C PRO A 136 -11.45 27.11 -14.33
N THR A 137 -10.76 27.21 -13.20
CA THR A 137 -11.29 27.80 -11.98
C THR A 137 -10.97 29.30 -11.97
N TYR A 138 -11.92 30.12 -11.53
CA TYR A 138 -11.74 31.58 -11.44
C TYR A 138 -10.53 31.99 -10.58
N LYS A 139 -10.22 31.19 -9.55
CA LYS A 139 -8.94 31.24 -8.85
C LYS A 139 -8.14 30.01 -9.24
N GLN A 140 -7.06 30.21 -9.99
CA GLN A 140 -6.14 29.12 -10.30
C GLN A 140 -5.43 28.68 -9.01
N PRO A 141 -5.27 27.36 -8.79
CA PRO A 141 -4.43 26.89 -7.70
C PRO A 141 -3.00 27.39 -7.92
N VAL A 142 -2.34 27.81 -6.85
CA VAL A 142 -0.93 28.17 -6.88
C VAL A 142 -0.15 26.92 -7.28
N THR A 143 0.51 26.96 -8.44
CA THR A 143 1.30 25.85 -8.98
C THR A 143 2.81 26.06 -8.80
N GLU A 144 3.22 27.25 -8.36
CA GLU A 144 4.60 27.58 -8.04
C GLU A 144 5.12 26.68 -6.92
N TYR A 145 6.16 25.90 -7.24
CA TYR A 145 6.75 24.94 -6.31
C TYR A 145 7.19 25.60 -5.00
N GLU A 146 7.82 26.77 -5.08
CA GLU A 146 8.30 27.53 -3.92
C GLU A 146 7.15 27.92 -2.99
N ALA A 147 6.07 28.48 -3.53
CA ALA A 147 4.91 28.90 -2.76
C ALA A 147 4.16 27.72 -2.11
N ILE A 148 4.05 26.58 -2.81
CA ILE A 148 3.46 25.35 -2.25
C ILE A 148 4.30 24.86 -1.07
N ARG A 149 5.63 24.83 -1.23
CA ARG A 149 6.55 24.35 -0.21
C ARG A 149 6.60 25.27 1.01
N GLU A 150 6.61 26.58 0.80
CA GLU A 150 6.53 27.58 1.87
C GLU A 150 5.23 27.45 2.65
N LYS A 151 4.10 27.28 1.96
CA LYS A 151 2.79 27.07 2.60
C LYS A 151 2.75 25.77 3.42
N SER A 152 3.26 24.67 2.87
CA SER A 152 3.36 23.37 3.56
C SER A 152 4.25 23.46 4.80
N ALA A 153 5.42 24.09 4.68
CA ALA A 153 6.34 24.30 5.80
C ALA A 153 5.71 25.18 6.89
N THR A 154 5.01 26.25 6.49
CA THR A 154 4.29 27.13 7.42
C THR A 154 3.19 26.37 8.16
N GLN A 155 2.38 25.58 7.43
CA GLN A 155 1.34 24.73 8.02
C GLN A 155 1.94 23.71 9.00
N LYS A 156 3.04 23.04 8.64
CA LYS A 156 3.74 22.10 9.52
C LYS A 156 4.18 22.78 10.82
N ARG A 157 4.81 23.95 10.71
CA ARG A 157 5.24 24.75 11.87
C ARG A 157 4.07 25.18 12.75
N ASP A 158 2.97 25.59 12.15
CA ASP A 158 1.78 26.05 12.88
C ASP A 158 1.08 24.89 13.60
N VAL A 159 1.01 23.71 12.96
CA VAL A 159 0.51 22.46 13.58
C VAL A 159 1.39 22.05 14.76
N GLU A 160 2.71 22.04 14.59
CA GLU A 160 3.67 21.71 15.66
C GLU A 160 3.53 22.66 16.86
N ARG A 161 3.43 23.98 16.61
CA ARG A 161 3.21 24.98 17.66
C ARG A 161 1.87 24.80 18.35
N ALA A 162 0.81 24.53 17.60
CA ALA A 162 -0.52 24.31 18.15
C ALA A 162 -0.56 23.06 19.03
N LEU A 163 0.02 21.94 18.57
CA LEU A 163 0.11 20.70 19.32
C LEU A 163 0.96 20.86 20.59
N THR A 164 2.12 21.52 20.48
CA THR A 164 3.00 21.79 21.63
C THR A 164 2.26 22.58 22.71
N ARG A 165 1.56 23.66 22.32
CA ARG A 165 0.75 24.48 23.24
C ARG A 165 -0.41 23.69 23.84
N PHE A 166 -1.07 22.86 23.05
CA PHE A 166 -2.15 22.00 23.53
C PHE A 166 -1.64 21.03 24.60
N MET A 167 -0.61 20.23 24.29
CA MET A 167 -0.03 19.26 25.21
C MET A 167 0.47 19.91 26.50
N ALA A 168 1.14 21.06 26.39
CA ALA A 168 1.63 21.77 27.57
C ALA A 168 0.49 22.33 28.45
N LYS A 169 -0.68 22.65 27.87
CA LYS A 169 -1.85 23.14 28.61
C LYS A 169 -2.75 22.04 29.17
N THR A 170 -2.80 20.87 28.53
CA THR A 170 -3.71 19.77 28.91
C THR A 170 -3.06 18.68 29.76
N GLY A 171 -1.75 18.73 29.99
CA GLY A 171 -1.05 17.75 30.84
C GLY A 171 -1.60 17.73 32.27
N GLU A 172 -1.83 16.54 32.82
CA GLU A 172 -2.47 16.32 34.14
C GLU A 172 -1.70 16.94 35.33
N ASN A 173 -0.42 17.28 35.16
CA ASN A 173 0.45 17.90 36.17
C ASN A 173 1.00 19.27 35.72
N SER A 174 0.24 20.04 34.94
CA SER A 174 0.70 21.29 34.28
C SER A 174 0.99 22.48 35.23
N LEU A 175 1.52 22.26 36.42
CA LEU A 175 2.06 23.34 37.26
C LEU A 175 3.42 23.81 36.70
N SER A 176 3.34 24.45 35.52
CA SER A 176 4.28 25.43 34.98
C SER A 176 5.77 25.18 35.26
N HIS A 177 6.37 24.23 34.55
CA HIS A 177 7.80 24.35 34.23
C HIS A 177 7.95 25.40 33.13
N SER A 178 7.85 26.67 33.51
CA SER A 178 8.29 27.78 32.67
C SER A 178 9.80 27.90 32.80
N LEU A 179 10.47 28.26 31.71
CA LEU A 179 11.89 28.64 31.76
C LEU A 179 12.13 29.89 32.61
N PHE A 180 11.10 30.71 32.79
CA PHE A 180 11.17 31.98 33.51
C PHE A 180 10.26 31.96 34.74
N PRO A 181 10.74 32.47 35.90
CA PRO A 181 9.94 32.61 37.10
C PRO A 181 8.87 33.72 36.99
N ASP A 182 8.95 34.58 35.97
CA ASP A 182 7.95 35.64 35.73
C ASP A 182 6.64 35.07 35.21
N GLU A 183 5.56 35.30 35.95
CA GLU A 183 4.19 34.84 35.65
C GLU A 183 3.67 35.34 34.29
N GLN A 184 4.15 36.50 33.84
CA GLN A 184 3.81 37.06 32.53
C GLN A 184 4.51 36.35 31.37
N LEU A 185 5.70 35.79 31.60
CA LEU A 185 6.49 35.04 30.60
C LEU A 185 6.18 33.54 30.62
N THR A 186 5.55 33.05 31.69
CA THR A 186 5.13 31.65 31.86
C THR A 186 4.27 31.12 30.71
N ASN A 187 3.40 31.97 30.13
CA ASN A 187 2.52 31.57 29.03
C ASN A 187 3.19 31.64 27.65
N LEU A 188 4.38 32.25 27.55
CA LEU A 188 5.07 32.45 26.28
C LEU A 188 5.92 31.22 25.89
N TYR A 189 6.44 30.49 26.88
CA TYR A 189 7.30 29.33 26.69
C TYR A 189 6.85 28.14 27.56
N PRO A 190 5.69 27.53 27.26
CA PRO A 190 5.19 26.40 28.03
C PRO A 190 5.99 25.14 27.69
N LEU A 191 6.61 24.50 28.69
CA LEU A 191 7.33 23.24 28.51
C LEU A 191 6.42 22.04 28.78
N ILE A 192 6.67 20.95 28.07
CA ILE A 192 6.02 19.65 28.30
C ILE A 192 6.78 18.94 29.42
N GLU A 193 6.06 18.46 30.43
CA GLU A 193 6.64 17.74 31.56
C GLU A 193 7.27 16.40 31.12
N LEU A 194 8.39 16.06 31.76
CA LEU A 194 9.08 14.78 31.57
C LEU A 194 8.32 13.65 32.26
N LYS A 195 7.63 12.82 31.48
CA LYS A 195 7.03 11.57 31.98
C LYS A 195 8.08 10.45 31.96
N LEU A 196 8.66 10.13 33.12
CA LEU A 196 9.53 8.96 33.27
C LEU A 196 8.71 7.68 33.12
N ARG A 197 9.00 6.89 32.09
CA ARG A 197 8.38 5.58 31.82
C ARG A 197 9.40 4.47 32.07
N SER A 198 8.94 3.28 32.45
CA SER A 198 9.78 2.09 32.37
C SER A 198 9.99 1.72 30.89
N ASN A 199 11.23 1.38 30.52
CA ASN A 199 11.68 1.06 29.14
C ASN A 199 11.89 2.25 28.18
N VAL A 200 12.54 3.33 28.64
CA VAL A 200 12.89 4.52 27.83
C VAL A 200 13.63 4.18 26.52
N TYR A 201 14.54 3.20 26.56
CA TYR A 201 15.35 2.81 25.41
C TYR A 201 14.51 2.23 24.26
N LEU A 202 13.41 1.51 24.56
CA LEU A 202 12.54 0.96 23.51
C LEU A 202 11.77 2.07 22.78
N GLU A 203 11.34 3.11 23.48
CA GLU A 203 10.60 4.22 22.87
C GLU A 203 11.50 5.11 22.01
N ALA A 204 12.76 5.32 22.43
CA ALA A 204 13.74 6.10 21.69
C ALA A 204 14.26 5.39 20.42
N LEU A 205 14.28 4.05 20.43
CA LEU A 205 14.69 3.23 19.28
C LEU A 205 13.53 2.92 18.32
N LEU A 206 12.29 3.31 18.64
CA LEU A 206 11.15 3.10 17.77
C LEU A 206 11.13 4.18 16.67
N PRO A 207 11.22 3.82 15.39
CA PRO A 207 11.06 4.77 14.30
C PRO A 207 9.60 5.26 14.26
N LYS A 208 9.35 6.47 14.75
CA LYS A 208 8.03 7.11 14.72
C LYS A 208 7.82 8.02 13.51
N ASP A 209 8.92 8.45 12.89
CA ASP A 209 8.95 9.40 11.77
C ASP A 209 9.14 8.71 10.41
N GLN A 210 9.23 7.38 10.37
CA GLN A 210 9.10 6.65 9.10
C GLN A 210 7.64 6.71 8.68
N ILE A 211 7.32 7.76 7.93
CA ILE A 211 6.28 7.70 6.93
C ILE A 211 6.80 6.65 5.96
N PHE A 212 6.29 5.42 6.06
CA PHE A 212 6.23 4.58 4.88
C PHE A 212 5.28 5.34 3.95
N GLU A 213 5.83 6.25 3.14
CA GLU A 213 5.31 6.33 1.80
C GLU A 213 5.52 4.90 1.32
N ASP A 214 4.42 4.17 1.14
CA ASP A 214 4.46 3.00 0.29
C ASP A 214 4.98 3.58 -1.04
N GLU A 215 6.30 3.56 -1.24
CA GLU A 215 6.90 3.66 -2.55
C GLU A 215 6.25 2.51 -3.29
N ASP A 216 5.22 2.83 -4.08
CA ASP A 216 4.70 1.93 -5.09
C ASP A 216 5.94 1.40 -5.83
N GLU A 217 6.29 0.14 -5.59
CA GLU A 217 7.46 -0.55 -6.14
C GLU A 217 7.31 -0.61 -7.68
N ASP A 218 7.63 0.48 -8.38
CA ASP A 218 7.90 0.48 -9.81
C ASP A 218 9.35 -0.01 -10.02
N ASP A 219 9.53 -1.32 -9.91
CA ASP A 219 10.75 -2.00 -10.37
C ASP A 219 10.88 -1.82 -11.89
N SER A 220 11.74 -0.88 -12.29
CA SER A 220 12.27 -0.81 -13.64
C SER A 220 13.78 -0.59 -13.59
N THR A 221 14.48 -1.68 -13.30
CA THR A 221 15.91 -1.81 -13.58
C THR A 221 16.15 -1.73 -15.09
N VAL A 222 16.70 -0.62 -15.58
CA VAL A 222 17.31 -0.56 -16.92
C VAL A 222 18.73 -0.02 -16.77
N GLU A 223 19.69 -0.92 -16.95
CA GLU A 223 21.10 -0.60 -17.12
C GLU A 223 21.30 0.25 -18.40
N GLU A 224 21.71 1.51 -18.24
CA GLU A 224 22.21 2.31 -19.37
C GLU A 224 23.67 1.93 -19.66
N LYS A 225 23.90 1.34 -20.84
CA LYS A 225 25.25 1.24 -21.43
C LYS A 225 25.53 2.45 -22.31
N GLU A 226 26.60 3.15 -21.96
CA GLU A 226 27.17 4.32 -22.64
C GLU A 226 27.68 4.05 -24.08
N SER A 227 27.37 5.02 -24.97
CA SER A 227 28.26 5.65 -25.97
C SER A 227 28.74 4.85 -27.23
N PRO A 228 29.19 5.50 -28.35
CA PRO A 228 29.56 6.92 -28.51
C PRO A 228 29.09 7.66 -29.79
N ARG A 229 29.24 9.00 -29.70
CA ARG A 229 29.06 10.06 -30.70
C ARG A 229 30.06 10.01 -31.88
N LYS A 230 29.64 10.54 -33.05
CA LYS A 230 30.40 11.31 -34.09
C LYS A 230 29.43 11.57 -35.26
N SER A 231 29.44 12.64 -36.05
CA SER A 231 30.14 13.93 -36.11
C SER A 231 29.48 14.75 -37.24
N LEU A 232 29.43 16.06 -37.05
CA LEU A 232 29.00 17.12 -37.97
C LEU A 232 29.65 17.04 -39.38
N LYS A 233 28.88 17.29 -40.46
CA LYS A 233 29.32 18.07 -41.65
C LYS A 233 28.19 18.45 -42.62
N THR A 234 28.28 19.70 -43.03
CA THR A 234 27.45 20.52 -43.92
C THR A 234 27.60 20.16 -45.42
N SER A 235 26.55 20.41 -46.22
CA SER A 235 26.54 21.19 -47.48
C SER A 235 25.78 20.59 -48.69
N THR A 236 24.82 21.39 -49.18
CA THR A 236 24.46 21.74 -50.59
C THR A 236 23.74 20.77 -51.54
N SER A 237 22.49 21.19 -51.90
CA SER A 237 21.84 21.33 -53.22
C SER A 237 21.79 20.17 -54.22
N ASP A 238 20.60 19.77 -54.69
CA ASP A 238 19.96 20.31 -55.92
C ASP A 238 18.60 19.65 -56.25
N GLU A 239 17.95 20.29 -57.22
CA GLU A 239 16.54 20.46 -57.62
C GLU A 239 15.63 19.29 -58.09
N ALA A 240 14.34 19.69 -58.23
CA ALA A 240 13.32 19.31 -59.24
C ALA A 240 12.32 18.19 -58.86
N GLN A 241 11.00 18.25 -59.13
CA GLN A 241 10.08 19.22 -59.77
C GLN A 241 8.62 18.70 -59.61
N GLY A 242 7.63 19.60 -59.72
CA GLY A 242 6.22 19.34 -60.09
C GLY A 242 5.23 19.43 -58.90
N GLY A 243 4.43 20.49 -58.71
CA GLY A 243 3.27 20.95 -59.51
C GLY A 243 1.99 20.45 -58.80
N ASP A 244 0.96 21.19 -58.41
CA ASP A 244 0.29 22.37 -58.97
C ASP A 244 -0.69 22.99 -57.91
N THR A 245 -1.06 24.25 -58.12
CA THR A 245 -2.10 25.17 -57.55
C THR A 245 -3.08 24.66 -56.46
N GLY A 246 -3.55 25.45 -55.48
CA GLY A 246 -3.50 26.89 -55.20
C GLY A 246 -4.84 27.33 -54.57
N GLU A 247 -4.83 27.97 -53.39
CA GLU A 247 -5.81 29.01 -53.00
C GLU A 247 -5.35 29.74 -51.72
N LYS A 248 -5.37 31.07 -51.78
CA LYS A 248 -4.99 32.01 -50.72
C LYS A 248 -6.22 32.40 -49.91
N SER A 249 -6.09 32.46 -48.59
CA SER A 249 -6.76 33.46 -47.77
C SER A 249 -5.86 33.87 -46.61
N ASN A 250 -5.59 35.18 -46.54
CA ASN A 250 -4.83 35.83 -45.49
C ASN A 250 -5.73 36.06 -44.27
N ALA A 251 -5.27 35.70 -43.07
CA ALA A 251 -5.63 36.40 -41.84
C ALA A 251 -4.50 36.22 -40.82
N ALA A 252 -4.04 37.37 -40.30
CA ALA A 252 -2.98 37.51 -39.31
C ALA A 252 -3.37 36.92 -37.94
N GLY A 253 -2.38 36.41 -37.19
CA GLY A 253 -2.59 35.98 -35.81
C GLY A 253 -1.38 35.25 -35.22
N GLU A 254 -0.42 36.03 -34.75
CA GLU A 254 0.44 35.85 -33.56
C GLU A 254 0.97 34.45 -33.18
N ASN A 255 2.31 34.38 -33.20
CA ASN A 255 3.23 33.45 -32.55
C ASN A 255 2.66 32.66 -31.35
N ASN A 256 2.74 31.33 -31.42
CA ASN A 256 2.83 30.49 -30.23
C ASN A 256 4.01 29.54 -30.39
N THR A 257 5.17 30.03 -29.97
CA THR A 257 6.37 29.24 -29.74
C THR A 257 6.04 28.23 -28.65
N THR A 258 6.14 26.95 -28.96
CA THR A 258 6.09 25.86 -27.98
C THR A 258 7.32 25.95 -27.09
N GLU A 259 7.29 26.79 -26.06
CA GLU A 259 8.26 26.73 -24.98
C GLU A 259 7.97 25.46 -24.19
N SER A 260 8.76 24.43 -24.49
CA SER A 260 8.97 23.31 -23.58
C SER A 260 9.78 23.89 -22.41
N GLU A 261 9.10 24.53 -21.45
CA GLU A 261 9.70 24.85 -20.16
C GLU A 261 10.10 23.51 -19.52
N VAL A 262 11.38 23.18 -19.68
CA VAL A 262 12.04 22.10 -18.96
C VAL A 262 11.88 22.44 -17.49
N LEU A 263 11.06 21.68 -16.76
CA LEU A 263 10.95 21.79 -15.31
C LEU A 263 12.35 21.55 -14.71
N ASP A 264 13.03 22.64 -14.32
CA ASP A 264 14.33 22.61 -13.65
C ASP A 264 14.13 22.16 -12.21
N ASN A 265 14.12 20.85 -12.00
CA ASN A 265 14.09 20.24 -10.67
C ASN A 265 15.50 20.28 -10.05
N PRO A 266 15.74 21.12 -9.02
CA PRO A 266 17.07 21.29 -8.44
C PRO A 266 17.61 20.04 -7.72
N TYR A 267 16.76 19.03 -7.46
CA TYR A 267 17.17 17.77 -6.81
C TYR A 267 17.63 16.69 -7.78
N LEU A 268 17.42 16.86 -9.09
CA LEU A 268 17.94 15.96 -10.13
C LEU A 268 19.30 16.43 -10.67
N ARG A 269 19.85 17.53 -10.15
CA ARG A 269 21.15 18.03 -10.57
C ARG A 269 22.24 17.14 -9.98
N GLU A 270 23.17 16.71 -10.82
CA GLU A 270 24.34 15.96 -10.38
C GLU A 270 25.14 16.77 -9.32
N PRO A 271 25.58 16.13 -8.23
CA PRO A 271 26.36 16.80 -7.20
C PRO A 271 27.69 17.30 -7.78
N LYS A 272 27.99 18.59 -7.58
CA LYS A 272 29.25 19.20 -8.01
C LYS A 272 30.43 18.58 -7.26
N LEU A 273 31.18 17.71 -7.93
CA LEU A 273 32.46 17.22 -7.42
C LEU A 273 33.51 18.32 -7.55
N TYR A 274 34.01 18.82 -6.42
CA TYR A 274 35.17 19.70 -6.39
C TYR A 274 36.43 18.83 -6.51
N ASN A 275 37.09 18.86 -7.66
CA ASN A 275 38.42 18.29 -7.82
C ASN A 275 39.42 19.18 -7.10
N ALA A 276 39.81 18.78 -5.89
CA ALA A 276 40.97 19.34 -5.23
C ALA A 276 42.23 18.84 -5.96
N SER A 277 42.76 19.67 -6.87
CA SER A 277 44.12 19.48 -7.37
C SER A 277 45.08 19.70 -6.22
N LEU A 278 45.71 18.63 -5.72
CA LEU A 278 46.86 18.72 -4.83
C LEU A 278 48.00 19.45 -5.57
N SER A 279 48.45 20.56 -4.99
CA SER A 279 49.75 21.18 -5.25
C SER A 279 50.61 21.04 -4.00
#